data_AF-A0A1V4VJH7-F1
#
_entry.id   AF-A0A1V4VJH7-F1
#
_cell.length_a   1.000
_cell.length_b   1.000
_cell.length_c   1.000
_cell.angle_alpha   90.00
_cell.angle_beta   90.00
_cell.angle_gamma   90.00
#
_symmetry.space_group_name_H-M   'P 1'
#
loop_
_entity.id
_entity.type
_entity.pdbx_description
1 polymer ?
#
loop_
_entity_poly.entity_id
_entity_poly.type
_entity_poly.pdbx_seq_one_letter_code
_entity_poly.pdbx_strand_id
1 'polypeptide(L)'
;MLNLFSPAKKNTTVADDTLARLDFTSAIANYSLVFNEFMALCLAIKVKEIMGSATDLAALCQETSAAAEETSATTQQISAGMQQVKAGELDNYNRLRALNDLAKNAGSVLNNMVGNATELVEQIKSIDNISESVSEIADKTNLLSLNAAIEAARAGEYGRGFSVVAEEVRKLADQTKIAVKEVKNISVQMDEKAMDTGNAVSNVKRIFEQYISDTATVAEIMSANVKQVEQSADAVENIARTSQQQAVTTEGLVGVSSDLASAANFADVFAGITSRMNQVILPYLKKPKEDHILSILAARLTDHTNFIKSLMEKYGKESTAPSHLECAFGRWYEKEYERYKHIKEYAAIRELHKKFHEAANVFLQENSLIKAKGVLDTSRRLLDALLKLSAVIC
;
A
#
# COMPACT_ATOMS: atom_id res chain seq x y z
N MET A 1 40.24 37.57 -59.08
CA MET A 1 40.21 37.21 -60.52
C MET A 1 41.36 36.26 -60.82
N LEU A 2 41.10 34.95 -60.76
CA LEU A 2 41.98 33.91 -61.31
C LEU A 2 41.05 32.84 -61.88
N ASN A 3 40.98 32.80 -63.21
CA ASN A 3 40.21 31.86 -64.03
C ASN A 3 40.66 30.42 -63.77
N LEU A 4 39.97 29.68 -62.90
CA LEU A 4 40.17 28.24 -62.70
C LEU A 4 38.99 27.37 -63.16
N PHE A 5 37.91 27.98 -63.64
CA PHE A 5 36.88 27.27 -64.41
C PHE A 5 37.17 27.47 -65.90
N SER A 6 38.01 26.62 -66.47
CA SER A 6 38.08 26.45 -67.93
C SER A 6 37.00 25.44 -68.33
N PRO A 7 35.88 25.86 -68.96
CA PRO A 7 35.07 24.93 -69.71
C PRO A 7 35.83 24.59 -70.99
N ALA A 8 35.79 23.31 -71.38
CA ALA A 8 35.84 23.02 -72.81
C ALA A 8 34.81 23.94 -73.49
N LYS A 9 35.27 24.82 -74.37
CA LYS A 9 34.48 25.87 -75.04
C LYS A 9 33.07 25.41 -75.42
N LYS A 10 32.08 25.81 -74.62
CA LYS A 10 30.75 26.19 -75.07
C LYS A 10 30.48 27.54 -74.43
N ASN A 11 30.17 28.56 -75.23
CA ASN A 11 29.69 29.86 -74.75
C ASN A 11 28.47 29.61 -73.87
N THR A 12 28.64 29.63 -72.54
CA THR A 12 27.50 29.68 -71.61
C THR A 12 26.88 31.06 -71.72
N THR A 13 25.62 31.11 -72.15
CA THR A 13 24.86 32.35 -72.26
C THR A 13 24.27 32.74 -70.89
N VAL A 14 23.91 34.01 -70.69
CA VAL A 14 23.17 34.45 -69.49
C VAL A 14 21.88 33.64 -69.28
N ALA A 15 21.31 33.11 -70.35
CA ALA A 15 20.15 32.21 -70.31
C ALA A 15 20.48 30.83 -69.71
N ASP A 16 21.67 30.27 -69.97
CA ASP A 16 22.10 28.97 -69.43
C ASP A 16 22.32 29.05 -67.91
N ASP A 17 22.94 30.13 -67.43
CA ASP A 17 23.11 30.41 -66.00
C ASP A 17 21.77 30.58 -65.26
N THR A 18 20.82 31.27 -65.90
CA THR A 18 19.47 31.49 -65.34
C THR A 18 18.68 30.18 -65.26
N LEU A 19 18.76 29.34 -66.30
CA LEU A 19 18.13 28.02 -66.31
C LEU A 19 18.74 27.10 -65.25
N ALA A 20 20.06 27.13 -65.07
CA ALA A 20 20.72 26.29 -64.07
C ALA A 20 20.38 26.70 -62.62
N ARG A 21 20.19 28.00 -62.37
CA ARG A 21 19.68 28.50 -61.08
C ARG A 21 18.24 28.05 -60.82
N LEU A 22 17.41 27.99 -61.86
CA LEU A 22 16.03 27.51 -61.76
C LEU A 22 15.98 26.00 -61.48
N ASP A 23 16.85 25.21 -62.10
CA ASP A 23 17.00 23.77 -61.86
C ASP A 23 17.38 23.50 -60.39
N PHE A 24 18.36 24.24 -59.87
CA PHE A 24 18.79 24.10 -58.47
C PHE A 24 17.71 24.56 -57.49
N THR A 25 17.02 25.65 -57.78
CA THR A 25 15.85 26.10 -56.98
C THR A 25 14.75 25.04 -56.95
N SER A 26 14.47 24.41 -58.09
CA SER A 26 13.49 23.32 -58.19
C SER A 26 13.90 22.09 -57.37
N ALA A 27 15.18 21.73 -57.38
CA ALA A 27 15.72 20.63 -56.59
C ALA A 27 15.65 20.91 -55.08
N ILE A 28 15.94 22.15 -54.65
CA ILE A 28 15.77 22.57 -53.25
C ILE A 28 14.31 22.47 -52.84
N ALA A 29 13.39 23.00 -53.64
CA ALA A 29 11.96 22.94 -53.35
C ALA A 29 11.45 21.49 -53.24
N ASN A 30 11.88 20.61 -54.15
CA ASN A 30 11.54 19.18 -54.09
C ASN A 30 12.11 18.52 -52.83
N TYR A 31 13.37 18.81 -52.49
CA TYR A 31 13.99 18.30 -51.28
C TYR A 31 13.22 18.76 -50.03
N SER A 32 12.86 20.04 -49.94
CA SER A 32 12.09 20.59 -48.81
C SER A 32 10.73 19.94 -48.65
N LEU A 33 10.03 19.64 -49.75
CA LEU A 33 8.76 18.92 -49.71
C LEU A 33 8.92 17.51 -49.11
N VAL A 34 9.89 16.74 -49.61
CA VAL A 34 10.15 15.38 -49.12
C VAL A 34 10.65 15.39 -47.69
N PHE A 35 11.45 16.37 -47.31
CA PHE A 35 11.88 16.53 -45.94
C PHE A 35 10.69 16.80 -45.01
N ASN A 36 9.70 17.60 -45.44
CA ASN A 36 8.45 17.79 -44.71
C ASN A 36 7.61 16.50 -44.64
N GLU A 37 7.55 15.69 -45.71
CA GLU A 37 6.90 14.37 -45.67
C GLU A 37 7.55 13.45 -44.65
N PHE A 38 8.89 13.43 -44.61
CA PHE A 38 9.63 12.62 -43.66
C PHE A 38 9.41 13.10 -42.21
N MET A 39 9.36 14.42 -41.99
CA MET A 39 8.97 15.00 -40.71
C MET A 39 7.55 14.60 -40.29
N ALA A 40 6.61 14.56 -41.24
CA ALA A 40 5.22 14.15 -40.99
C ALA A 40 5.13 12.69 -40.57
N LEU A 41 5.89 11.80 -41.22
CA LEU A 41 6.00 10.40 -40.84
C LEU A 41 6.53 10.25 -39.40
N CYS A 42 7.62 10.97 -39.07
CA CYS A 42 8.18 10.97 -37.72
C CYS A 42 7.13 11.41 -36.69
N LEU A 43 6.45 12.53 -36.94
CA LEU A 43 5.43 13.04 -36.03
C LEU A 43 4.28 12.03 -35.82
N ALA A 44 3.81 11.37 -36.88
CA ALA A 44 2.77 10.35 -36.80
C ALA A 44 3.17 9.15 -35.94
N ILE A 45 4.43 8.69 -36.06
CA ILE A 45 4.96 7.61 -35.22
C ILE A 45 4.95 8.03 -33.74
N LYS A 46 5.41 9.26 -33.43
CA LYS A 46 5.45 9.74 -32.04
C LYS A 46 4.06 9.89 -31.43
N VAL A 47 3.11 10.40 -32.20
CA VAL A 47 1.72 10.53 -31.75
C VAL A 47 1.12 9.16 -31.43
N LYS A 48 1.40 8.12 -32.21
CA LYS A 48 0.91 6.77 -31.94
C LYS A 48 1.40 6.22 -30.60
N GLU A 49 2.67 6.45 -30.25
CA GLU A 49 3.21 6.09 -28.93
C GLU A 49 2.48 6.84 -27.80
N ILE A 50 2.29 8.15 -27.97
CA ILE A 50 1.61 9.00 -26.99
C ILE A 50 0.16 8.54 -26.77
N MET A 51 -0.55 8.18 -27.83
CA MET A 51 -1.93 7.66 -27.75
C MET A 51 -2.02 6.34 -26.98
N GLY A 52 -1.04 5.45 -27.16
CA GLY A 52 -0.93 4.23 -26.37
C GLY A 52 -0.79 4.57 -24.88
N SER A 53 0.19 5.41 -24.53
CA SER A 53 0.39 5.86 -23.15
C SER A 53 -0.81 6.60 -22.55
N ALA A 54 -1.54 7.39 -23.35
CA ALA A 54 -2.74 8.10 -22.90
C ALA A 54 -3.88 7.14 -22.55
N THR A 55 -4.05 6.08 -23.35
CA THR A 55 -5.05 5.03 -23.12
C THR A 55 -4.72 4.24 -21.86
N ASP A 56 -3.46 3.85 -21.69
CA ASP A 56 -2.98 3.16 -20.48
C ASP A 56 -3.17 4.03 -19.24
N LEU A 57 -2.86 5.34 -19.35
CA LEU A 57 -3.07 6.30 -18.27
C LEU A 57 -4.55 6.46 -17.91
N ALA A 58 -5.45 6.50 -18.90
CA ALA A 58 -6.89 6.59 -18.67
C ALA A 58 -7.43 5.35 -17.93
N ALA A 59 -6.99 4.15 -18.33
CA ALA A 59 -7.36 2.91 -17.65
C ALA A 59 -6.88 2.90 -16.19
N LEU A 60 -5.61 3.29 -15.96
CA LEU A 60 -5.05 3.40 -14.62
C LEU A 60 -5.82 4.41 -13.75
N CYS A 61 -6.26 5.53 -14.33
CA CYS A 61 -7.07 6.52 -13.62
C CYS A 61 -8.41 5.94 -13.17
N GLN A 62 -9.10 5.19 -14.04
CA GLN A 62 -10.38 4.55 -13.70
C GLN A 62 -10.22 3.54 -12.55
N GLU A 63 -9.21 2.67 -12.63
CA GLU A 63 -8.90 1.69 -11.58
C GLU A 63 -8.57 2.40 -10.26
N THR A 64 -7.75 3.44 -10.32
CA THR A 64 -7.35 4.22 -9.13
C THR A 64 -8.56 4.95 -8.50
N SER A 65 -9.48 5.46 -9.32
CA SER A 65 -10.71 6.10 -8.83
C SER A 65 -11.61 5.11 -8.10
N ALA A 66 -11.81 3.92 -8.67
CA ALA A 66 -12.61 2.87 -8.04
C ALA A 66 -11.99 2.41 -6.71
N ALA A 67 -10.67 2.22 -6.67
CA ALA A 67 -9.95 1.87 -5.45
C ALA A 67 -10.05 2.97 -4.38
N ALA A 68 -10.03 4.24 -4.78
CA ALA A 68 -10.22 5.37 -3.86
C ALA A 68 -11.63 5.38 -3.26
N GLU A 69 -12.67 5.14 -4.06
CA GLU A 69 -14.06 5.03 -3.59
C GLU A 69 -14.26 3.87 -2.60
N GLU A 70 -13.72 2.69 -2.93
CA GLU A 70 -13.78 1.51 -2.03
C GLU A 70 -13.04 1.76 -0.72
N THR A 71 -11.87 2.41 -0.78
CA THR A 71 -11.11 2.82 0.41
C THR A 71 -11.92 3.81 1.25
N SER A 72 -12.59 4.77 0.62
CA SER A 72 -13.45 5.73 1.32
C SER A 72 -14.61 5.03 2.04
N ALA A 73 -15.31 4.11 1.38
CA ALA A 73 -16.39 3.32 1.99
C ALA A 73 -15.87 2.47 3.17
N THR A 74 -14.72 1.82 2.99
CA THR A 74 -14.10 0.98 4.02
C THR A 74 -13.68 1.80 5.24
N THR A 75 -13.07 2.98 5.03
CA THR A 75 -12.68 3.87 6.13
C THR A 75 -13.88 4.38 6.93
N GLN A 76 -15.01 4.67 6.27
CA GLN A 76 -16.26 5.02 6.96
C GLN A 76 -16.80 3.86 7.81
N GLN A 77 -16.81 2.64 7.27
CA GLN A 77 -17.23 1.45 8.02
C GLN A 77 -16.34 1.18 9.23
N ILE A 78 -15.02 1.28 9.05
CA ILE A 78 -14.07 1.13 10.16
C ILE A 78 -14.34 2.20 11.20
N SER A 79 -14.47 3.47 10.82
CA SER A 79 -14.75 4.57 11.76
C SER A 79 -16.00 4.32 12.60
N ALA A 80 -17.09 3.85 11.99
CA ALA A 80 -18.30 3.46 12.71
C ALA A 80 -18.06 2.29 13.68
N GLY A 81 -17.35 1.24 13.23
CA GLY A 81 -16.98 0.11 14.08
C GLY A 81 -16.11 0.54 15.28
N MET A 82 -15.22 1.50 15.09
CA MET A 82 -14.38 2.05 16.14
C MET A 82 -15.17 2.80 17.21
N GLN A 83 -16.17 3.59 16.79
CA GLN A 83 -17.08 4.23 17.75
C GLN A 83 -17.86 3.20 18.56
N GLN A 84 -18.31 2.12 17.92
CA GLN A 84 -19.01 1.03 18.60
C GLN A 84 -18.10 0.32 19.62
N VAL A 85 -16.84 0.02 19.26
CA VAL A 85 -15.87 -0.57 20.20
C VAL A 85 -15.62 0.36 21.37
N LYS A 86 -15.41 1.67 21.12
CA LYS A 86 -15.19 2.66 22.20
C LYS A 86 -16.37 2.73 23.16
N ALA A 87 -17.60 2.72 22.65
CA ALA A 87 -18.80 2.69 23.46
C ALA A 87 -18.92 1.38 24.28
N GLY A 88 -18.61 0.24 23.67
CA GLY A 88 -18.60 -1.07 24.33
C GLY A 88 -17.58 -1.16 25.46
N GLU A 89 -16.37 -0.63 25.27
CA GLU A 89 -15.33 -0.56 26.31
C GLU A 89 -15.77 0.31 27.49
N LEU A 90 -16.46 1.43 27.24
CA LEU A 90 -16.98 2.29 28.30
C LEU A 90 -18.10 1.59 29.11
N ASP A 91 -19.00 0.86 28.45
CA ASP A 91 -20.03 0.05 29.15
C ASP A 91 -19.38 -1.03 30.01
N ASN A 92 -18.39 -1.73 29.45
CA ASN A 92 -17.63 -2.74 30.16
C ASN A 92 -16.91 -2.19 31.40
N TYR A 93 -16.35 -0.98 31.31
CA TYR A 93 -15.72 -0.31 32.45
C TYR A 93 -16.72 -0.06 33.59
N ASN A 94 -17.93 0.40 33.25
CA ASN A 94 -19.00 0.60 34.23
C ASN A 94 -19.45 -0.72 34.87
N ARG A 95 -19.56 -1.79 34.08
CA ARG A 95 -19.87 -3.15 34.57
C ARG A 95 -18.79 -3.67 35.53
N LEU A 96 -17.51 -3.50 35.18
CA LEU A 96 -16.40 -3.88 36.08
C LEU A 96 -16.42 -3.11 37.39
N ARG A 97 -16.75 -1.82 37.36
CA ARG A 97 -16.91 -1.02 38.57
C ARG A 97 -17.99 -1.60 39.49
N ALA A 98 -19.15 -1.92 38.94
CA ALA A 98 -20.24 -2.54 39.69
C ALA A 98 -19.86 -3.91 40.27
N LEU A 99 -19.11 -4.73 39.51
CA LEU A 99 -18.60 -6.01 39.98
C LEU A 99 -17.59 -5.85 41.14
N ASN A 100 -16.71 -4.84 41.07
CA ASN A 100 -15.76 -4.56 42.14
C ASN A 100 -16.46 -4.12 43.43
N ASP A 101 -17.50 -3.30 43.33
CA ASP A 101 -18.32 -2.91 44.49
C ASP A 101 -19.05 -4.12 45.11
N LEU A 102 -19.59 -5.01 44.27
CA LEU A 102 -20.19 -6.27 44.73
C LEU A 102 -19.17 -7.18 45.43
N ALA A 103 -17.95 -7.30 44.88
CA ALA A 103 -16.88 -8.10 45.47
C ALA A 103 -16.43 -7.57 46.84
N LYS A 104 -16.35 -6.24 47.01
CA LYS A 104 -16.07 -5.61 48.30
C LYS A 104 -17.15 -5.92 49.34
N ASN A 105 -18.42 -5.83 48.95
CA ASN A 105 -19.54 -6.18 49.82
C ASN A 105 -19.50 -7.66 50.22
N ALA A 106 -19.23 -8.56 49.27
CA ALA A 106 -19.05 -9.99 49.55
C ALA A 106 -17.89 -10.23 50.53
N GLY A 107 -16.76 -9.52 50.37
CA GLY A 107 -15.64 -9.58 51.31
C GLY A 107 -16.01 -9.19 52.75
N SER A 108 -16.85 -8.17 52.92
CA SER A 108 -17.37 -7.80 54.25
C SER A 108 -18.25 -8.89 54.86
N VAL A 109 -19.14 -9.48 54.08
CA VAL A 109 -20.00 -10.59 54.53
C VAL A 109 -19.17 -11.81 54.94
N LEU A 110 -18.14 -12.16 54.15
CA LEU A 110 -17.24 -13.27 54.47
C LEU A 110 -16.46 -13.02 55.76
N ASN A 111 -15.96 -11.81 56.00
CA ASN A 111 -15.30 -11.48 57.27
C ASN A 111 -16.25 -11.64 58.47
N ASN A 112 -17.52 -11.24 58.34
CA ASN A 112 -18.52 -11.45 59.39
C ASN A 112 -18.78 -12.96 59.63
N MET A 113 -18.83 -13.77 58.56
CA MET A 113 -19.00 -15.23 58.70
C MET A 113 -17.83 -15.89 59.43
N VAL A 114 -16.58 -15.46 59.18
CA VAL A 114 -15.40 -15.92 59.94
C VAL A 114 -15.52 -15.54 61.42
N GLY A 115 -15.96 -14.31 61.71
CA GLY A 115 -16.23 -13.87 63.08
C GLY A 115 -17.27 -14.74 63.78
N ASN A 116 -18.42 -14.95 63.14
CA ASN A 116 -19.50 -15.79 63.68
C ASN A 116 -19.06 -17.24 63.92
N ALA A 117 -18.27 -17.83 63.03
CA ALA A 117 -17.74 -19.18 63.21
C ALA A 117 -16.80 -19.25 64.44
N THR A 118 -16.01 -18.19 64.66
CA THR A 118 -15.10 -18.08 65.81
C THR A 118 -15.89 -17.93 67.11
N GLU A 119 -16.91 -17.08 67.12
CA GLU A 119 -17.82 -16.93 68.26
C GLU A 119 -18.58 -18.23 68.59
N LEU A 120 -18.98 -18.99 67.56
CA LEU A 120 -19.63 -20.29 67.75
C LEU A 120 -18.69 -21.28 68.46
N VAL A 121 -17.42 -21.35 68.06
CA VAL A 121 -16.41 -22.19 68.75
C VAL A 121 -16.22 -21.76 70.21
N GLU A 122 -16.23 -20.46 70.50
CA GLU A 122 -16.16 -19.92 71.87
C GLU A 122 -17.38 -20.35 72.72
N GLN A 123 -18.58 -20.30 72.12
CA GLN A 123 -19.83 -20.73 72.77
C GLN A 123 -19.85 -22.25 73.03
N ILE A 124 -19.37 -23.06 72.09
CA ILE A 124 -19.25 -24.51 72.25
C ILE A 124 -18.32 -24.87 73.43
N LYS A 125 -17.17 -24.19 73.55
CA LYS A 125 -16.28 -24.36 74.72
C LYS A 125 -16.97 -24.02 76.04
N SER A 126 -17.83 -23.01 76.04
CA SER A 126 -18.62 -22.65 77.22
C SER A 126 -19.63 -23.75 77.58
N ILE A 127 -20.26 -24.38 76.60
CA ILE A 127 -21.15 -25.54 76.78
C ILE A 127 -20.37 -26.74 77.36
N ASP A 128 -19.15 -26.99 76.87
CA ASP A 128 -18.29 -28.06 77.39
C ASP A 128 -17.94 -27.84 78.86
N ASN A 129 -17.55 -26.62 79.24
CA ASN A 129 -17.25 -26.26 80.64
C ASN A 129 -18.46 -26.45 81.58
N ILE A 130 -19.65 -26.06 81.11
CA ILE A 130 -20.90 -26.27 81.87
C ILE A 130 -21.20 -27.77 81.97
N SER A 131 -21.06 -28.51 80.88
CA SER A 131 -21.32 -29.95 80.83
C SER A 131 -20.39 -30.71 81.77
N GLU A 132 -19.12 -30.33 81.84
CA GLU A 132 -18.15 -30.88 82.80
C GLU A 132 -18.57 -30.61 84.25
N SER A 133 -18.95 -29.37 84.55
CA SER A 133 -19.47 -28.99 85.87
C SER A 133 -20.72 -29.79 86.26
N VAL A 134 -21.64 -30.03 85.32
CA VAL A 134 -22.85 -30.85 85.56
C VAL A 134 -22.49 -32.32 85.75
N SER A 135 -21.50 -32.85 85.01
CA SER A 135 -20.98 -34.21 85.22
C SER A 135 -20.44 -34.37 86.64
N GLU A 136 -19.65 -33.41 87.13
CA GLU A 136 -19.12 -33.43 88.50
C GLU A 136 -20.24 -33.39 89.55
N ILE A 137 -21.29 -32.60 89.33
CA ILE A 137 -22.47 -32.54 90.21
C ILE A 137 -23.18 -33.88 90.21
N ALA A 138 -23.37 -34.52 89.05
CA ALA A 138 -23.97 -35.84 88.94
C ALA A 138 -23.13 -36.91 89.65
N ASP A 139 -21.80 -36.87 89.53
CA ASP A 139 -20.88 -37.74 90.29
C ASP A 139 -21.01 -37.56 91.80
N LYS A 140 -21.02 -36.32 92.29
CA LYS A 140 -21.22 -36.00 93.71
C LYS A 140 -22.60 -36.46 94.21
N THR A 141 -23.64 -36.27 93.40
CA THR A 141 -25.02 -36.69 93.71
C THR A 141 -25.13 -38.21 93.78
N ASN A 142 -24.49 -38.92 92.85
CA ASN A 142 -24.43 -40.38 92.83
C ASN A 142 -23.73 -40.93 94.10
N LEU A 143 -22.61 -40.32 94.49
CA LEU A 143 -21.90 -40.67 95.73
C LEU A 143 -22.74 -40.38 96.98
N LEU A 144 -23.44 -39.23 97.01
CA LEU A 144 -24.38 -38.88 98.09
C LEU A 144 -25.51 -39.90 98.20
N SER A 145 -26.13 -40.28 97.08
CA SER A 145 -27.20 -41.29 97.06
C SER A 145 -26.71 -42.67 97.48
N LEU A 146 -25.48 -43.04 97.12
CA LEU A 146 -24.88 -44.31 97.54
C LEU A 146 -24.68 -44.33 99.06
N ASN A 147 -24.14 -43.24 99.62
CA ASN A 147 -23.98 -43.10 101.07
C ASN A 147 -25.35 -43.13 101.79
N ALA A 148 -26.37 -42.49 101.23
CA ALA A 148 -27.73 -42.53 101.76
C ALA A 148 -28.36 -43.93 101.69
N ALA A 149 -28.14 -44.69 100.62
CA ALA A 149 -28.60 -46.05 100.48
C ALA A 149 -27.92 -47.00 101.50
N ILE A 150 -26.62 -46.82 101.74
CA ILE A 150 -25.86 -47.56 102.76
C ILE A 150 -26.45 -47.28 104.16
N GLU A 151 -26.68 -46.00 104.50
CA GLU A 151 -27.19 -45.63 105.82
C GLU A 151 -28.66 -46.08 106.01
N ALA A 152 -29.46 -46.03 104.94
CA ALA A 152 -30.82 -46.57 104.93
C ALA A 152 -30.85 -48.09 105.16
N ALA A 153 -29.92 -48.85 104.56
CA ALA A 153 -29.77 -50.29 104.82
C ALA A 153 -29.34 -50.56 106.28
N ARG A 154 -28.51 -49.68 106.84
CA ARG A 154 -28.02 -49.75 108.23
C ARG A 154 -29.13 -49.55 109.27
N ALA A 155 -30.14 -48.74 108.94
CA ALA A 155 -31.31 -48.49 109.77
C ALA A 155 -32.38 -49.59 109.74
N GLY A 156 -32.20 -50.65 108.92
CA GLY A 156 -33.10 -51.80 108.86
C GLY A 156 -34.53 -51.44 108.41
N GLU A 157 -35.54 -51.91 109.14
CA GLU A 157 -36.97 -51.69 108.80
C GLU A 157 -37.37 -50.20 108.80
N TYR A 158 -36.74 -49.36 109.63
CA TYR A 158 -37.02 -47.91 109.69
C TYR A 158 -36.43 -47.12 108.52
N GLY A 159 -35.46 -47.68 107.79
CA GLY A 159 -34.78 -47.04 106.65
C GLY A 159 -35.40 -47.33 105.29
N ARG A 160 -36.42 -48.18 105.22
CA ARG A 160 -36.99 -48.71 103.97
C ARG A 160 -37.45 -47.62 102.99
N GLY A 161 -38.13 -46.58 103.48
CA GLY A 161 -38.56 -45.44 102.66
C GLY A 161 -37.38 -44.59 102.13
N PHE A 162 -36.35 -44.39 102.95
CA PHE A 162 -35.14 -43.68 102.55
C PHE A 162 -34.31 -44.45 101.53
N SER A 163 -34.28 -45.79 101.60
CA SER A 163 -33.60 -46.64 100.63
C SER A 163 -34.20 -46.50 99.23
N VAL A 164 -35.53 -46.44 99.10
CA VAL A 164 -36.21 -46.24 97.82
C VAL A 164 -35.89 -44.87 97.22
N VAL A 165 -35.91 -43.81 98.04
CA VAL A 165 -35.55 -42.45 97.61
C VAL A 165 -34.08 -42.39 97.18
N ALA A 166 -33.17 -43.00 97.93
CA ALA A 166 -31.75 -43.04 97.60
C ALA A 166 -31.47 -43.78 96.28
N GLU A 167 -32.15 -44.90 96.03
CA GLU A 167 -32.05 -45.63 94.75
C GLU A 167 -32.55 -44.79 93.57
N GLU A 168 -33.66 -44.05 93.74
CA GLU A 168 -34.21 -43.17 92.69
C GLU A 168 -33.30 -41.98 92.41
N VAL A 169 -32.72 -41.35 93.45
CA VAL A 169 -31.73 -40.27 93.29
C VAL A 169 -30.48 -40.79 92.58
N ARG A 170 -30.02 -42.01 92.90
CA ARG A 170 -28.89 -42.66 92.22
C ARG A 170 -29.16 -42.83 90.73
N LYS A 171 -30.35 -43.34 90.40
CA LYS A 171 -30.80 -43.52 89.02
C LYS A 171 -30.90 -42.21 88.25
N LEU A 172 -31.40 -41.14 88.88
CA LEU A 172 -31.42 -39.79 88.29
C LEU A 172 -30.01 -39.24 88.05
N ALA A 173 -29.07 -39.48 88.97
CA ALA A 173 -27.68 -39.09 88.80
C ALA A 173 -27.00 -39.82 87.63
N ASP A 174 -27.23 -41.14 87.50
CA ASP A 174 -26.73 -41.93 86.36
C ASP A 174 -27.38 -41.50 85.03
N GLN A 175 -28.69 -41.23 85.02
CA GLN A 175 -29.37 -40.66 83.85
C GLN A 175 -28.80 -39.29 83.45
N THR A 176 -28.48 -38.45 84.44
CA THR A 176 -27.85 -37.14 84.20
C THR A 176 -26.49 -37.29 83.53
N LYS A 177 -25.67 -38.25 83.97
CA LYS A 177 -24.37 -38.54 83.32
C LYS A 177 -24.52 -38.99 81.87
N ILE A 178 -25.49 -39.84 81.58
CA ILE A 178 -25.77 -40.29 80.20
C ILE A 178 -26.15 -39.08 79.34
N ALA A 179 -27.05 -38.23 79.83
CA ALA A 179 -27.47 -37.02 79.13
C ALA A 179 -26.29 -36.05 78.90
N VAL A 180 -25.45 -35.83 79.91
CA VAL A 180 -24.24 -34.99 79.78
C VAL A 180 -23.26 -35.56 78.74
N LYS A 181 -23.09 -36.88 78.70
CA LYS A 181 -22.25 -37.54 77.69
C LYS A 181 -22.79 -37.32 76.27
N GLU A 182 -24.10 -37.32 76.10
CA GLU A 182 -24.75 -37.06 74.83
C GLU A 182 -24.61 -35.58 74.42
N VAL A 183 -24.77 -34.64 75.36
CA VAL A 183 -24.46 -33.21 75.13
C VAL A 183 -23.01 -33.01 74.71
N LYS A 184 -22.06 -33.67 75.36
CA LYS A 184 -20.63 -33.60 75.00
C LYS A 184 -20.36 -34.14 73.59
N ASN A 185 -21.05 -35.21 73.19
CA ASN A 185 -20.94 -35.74 71.83
C ASN A 185 -21.49 -34.76 70.78
N ILE A 186 -22.62 -34.11 71.06
CA ILE A 186 -23.17 -33.06 70.20
C ILE A 186 -22.22 -31.86 70.12
N SER A 187 -21.63 -31.47 71.25
CA SER A 187 -20.66 -30.37 71.34
C SER A 187 -19.44 -30.62 70.44
N VAL A 188 -18.87 -31.83 70.46
CA VAL A 188 -17.78 -32.24 69.56
C VAL A 188 -18.19 -32.15 68.09
N GLN A 189 -19.38 -32.65 67.74
CA GLN A 189 -19.87 -32.55 66.36
C GLN A 189 -20.09 -31.10 65.91
N MET A 190 -20.54 -30.22 66.81
CA MET A 190 -20.70 -28.80 66.54
C MET A 190 -19.34 -28.11 66.35
N ASP A 191 -18.32 -28.47 67.12
CA ASP A 191 -16.96 -27.92 67.00
C ASP A 191 -16.35 -28.27 65.65
N GLU A 192 -16.40 -29.55 65.26
CA GLU A 192 -15.96 -30.03 63.95
C GLU A 192 -16.69 -29.26 62.82
N LYS A 193 -18.01 -29.10 62.94
CA LYS A 193 -18.78 -28.40 61.92
C LYS A 193 -18.48 -26.91 61.84
N ALA A 194 -18.19 -26.27 62.97
CA ALA A 194 -17.80 -24.86 63.03
C ALA A 194 -16.42 -24.66 62.38
N MET A 195 -15.45 -25.55 62.66
CA MET A 195 -14.14 -25.56 62.01
C MET A 195 -14.23 -25.74 60.50
N ASP A 196 -15.01 -26.73 60.04
CA ASP A 196 -15.26 -26.96 58.61
C ASP A 196 -15.84 -25.73 57.93
N THR A 197 -16.80 -25.08 58.58
CA THR A 197 -17.44 -23.86 58.09
C THR A 197 -16.43 -22.71 58.00
N GLY A 198 -15.60 -22.52 59.04
CA GLY A 198 -14.53 -21.51 59.03
C GLY A 198 -13.52 -21.73 57.89
N ASN A 199 -13.10 -22.98 57.68
CA ASN A 199 -12.21 -23.35 56.57
C ASN A 199 -12.84 -23.10 55.20
N ALA A 200 -14.12 -23.45 55.03
CA ALA A 200 -14.86 -23.20 53.79
C ALA A 200 -14.97 -21.70 53.49
N VAL A 201 -15.32 -20.88 54.48
CA VAL A 201 -15.42 -19.42 54.32
C VAL A 201 -14.06 -18.80 54.01
N SER A 202 -12.98 -19.25 54.67
CA SER A 202 -11.62 -18.79 54.39
C SER A 202 -11.19 -19.11 52.94
N ASN A 203 -11.53 -20.30 52.44
CA ASN A 203 -11.30 -20.65 51.05
C ASN A 203 -12.08 -19.76 50.08
N VAL A 204 -13.35 -19.48 50.35
CA VAL A 204 -14.17 -18.56 49.54
C VAL A 204 -13.58 -17.15 49.56
N LYS A 205 -13.10 -16.67 50.71
CA LYS A 205 -12.42 -15.37 50.83
C LYS A 205 -11.20 -15.27 49.91
N ARG A 206 -10.33 -16.29 49.92
CA ARG A 206 -9.15 -16.33 49.03
C ARG A 206 -9.54 -16.31 47.55
N ILE A 207 -10.61 -17.01 47.16
CA ILE A 207 -11.13 -16.97 45.78
C ILE A 207 -11.60 -15.56 45.41
N PHE A 208 -12.28 -14.86 46.31
CA PHE A 208 -12.72 -13.48 46.08
C PHE A 208 -11.55 -12.47 46.02
N GLU A 209 -10.51 -12.65 46.82
CA GLU A 209 -9.29 -11.83 46.74
C GLU A 209 -8.61 -11.98 45.38
N GLN A 210 -8.50 -13.21 44.87
CA GLN A 210 -8.01 -13.46 43.50
C GLN A 210 -8.92 -12.82 42.45
N TYR A 211 -10.24 -12.97 42.59
CA TYR A 211 -11.21 -12.36 41.68
C TYR A 211 -11.04 -10.84 41.58
N ILE A 212 -10.84 -10.14 42.72
CA ILE A 212 -10.59 -8.70 42.74
C ILE A 212 -9.30 -8.37 41.97
N SER A 213 -8.22 -9.13 42.20
CA SER A 213 -6.96 -8.99 41.47
C SER A 213 -7.13 -9.17 39.95
N ASP A 214 -7.88 -10.20 39.54
CA ASP A 214 -8.15 -10.47 38.13
C ASP A 214 -8.97 -9.34 37.49
N THR A 215 -10.00 -8.83 38.19
CA THR A 215 -10.80 -7.70 37.68
C THR A 215 -9.99 -6.41 37.52
N ALA A 216 -8.99 -6.17 38.38
CA ALA A 216 -8.08 -5.04 38.22
C ALA A 216 -7.23 -5.18 36.94
N THR A 217 -6.74 -6.40 36.66
CA THR A 217 -6.00 -6.71 35.43
C THR A 217 -6.87 -6.48 34.19
N VAL A 218 -8.14 -6.91 34.22
CA VAL A 218 -9.08 -6.67 33.11
C VAL A 218 -9.31 -5.17 32.90
N ALA A 219 -9.42 -4.36 33.97
CA ALA A 219 -9.58 -2.92 33.85
C ALA A 219 -8.37 -2.23 33.19
N GLU A 220 -7.15 -2.70 33.46
CA GLU A 220 -5.93 -2.22 32.78
C GLU A 220 -5.95 -2.54 31.29
N ILE A 221 -6.34 -3.76 30.92
CA ILE A 221 -6.48 -4.18 29.52
C ILE A 221 -7.51 -3.33 28.78
N MET A 222 -8.67 -3.05 29.39
CA MET A 222 -9.67 -2.17 28.78
C MET A 222 -9.16 -0.75 28.57
N SER A 223 -8.42 -0.20 29.53
CA SER A 223 -7.77 1.12 29.38
C SER A 223 -6.79 1.14 28.21
N ALA A 224 -6.02 0.06 28.02
CA ALA A 224 -5.14 -0.09 26.87
C ALA A 224 -5.93 -0.21 25.55
N ASN A 225 -7.04 -0.95 25.53
CA ASN A 225 -7.91 -1.08 24.36
C ASN A 225 -8.47 0.28 23.91
N VAL A 226 -8.93 1.12 24.85
CA VAL A 226 -9.44 2.46 24.53
C VAL A 226 -8.36 3.30 23.85
N LYS A 227 -7.11 3.27 24.34
CA LYS A 227 -5.99 3.97 23.70
C LYS A 227 -5.68 3.42 22.31
N GLN A 228 -5.75 2.10 22.13
CA GLN A 228 -5.54 1.46 20.83
C GLN A 228 -6.61 1.89 19.82
N VAL A 229 -7.87 1.98 20.26
CA VAL A 229 -8.97 2.50 19.44
C VAL A 229 -8.72 3.96 19.07
N GLU A 230 -8.23 4.81 19.96
CA GLU A 230 -7.90 6.20 19.61
C GLU A 230 -6.80 6.29 18.56
N GLN A 231 -5.72 5.53 18.73
CA GLN A 231 -4.62 5.47 17.75
C GLN A 231 -5.07 4.95 16.38
N SER A 232 -5.91 3.92 16.36
CA SER A 232 -6.46 3.40 15.11
C SER A 232 -7.38 4.42 14.43
N ALA A 233 -8.03 5.33 15.18
CA ALA A 233 -8.94 6.32 14.62
C ALA A 233 -8.14 7.39 13.86
N ASP A 234 -7.04 7.85 14.46
CA ASP A 234 -6.08 8.75 13.82
C ASP A 234 -5.50 8.12 12.54
N ALA A 235 -5.20 6.82 12.56
CA ALA A 235 -4.72 6.10 11.38
C ALA A 235 -5.77 6.06 10.26
N VAL A 236 -7.04 5.80 10.59
CA VAL A 236 -8.16 5.78 9.63
C VAL A 236 -8.39 7.17 9.03
N GLU A 237 -8.30 8.24 9.83
CA GLU A 237 -8.41 9.61 9.33
C GLU A 237 -7.29 9.95 8.33
N ASN A 238 -6.07 9.50 8.60
CA ASN A 238 -4.94 9.66 7.68
C ASN A 238 -5.15 8.89 6.36
N ILE A 239 -5.72 7.69 6.42
CA ILE A 239 -6.08 6.91 5.22
C ILE A 239 -7.14 7.64 4.41
N ALA A 240 -8.20 8.14 5.06
CA ALA A 240 -9.27 8.88 4.41
C ALA A 240 -8.74 10.13 3.69
N ARG A 241 -7.87 10.91 4.35
CA ARG A 241 -7.21 12.08 3.76
C ARG A 241 -6.34 11.71 2.55
N THR A 242 -5.59 10.61 2.65
CA THR A 242 -4.74 10.12 1.56
C THR A 242 -5.57 9.67 0.36
N SER A 243 -6.65 8.93 0.61
CA SER A 243 -7.61 8.52 -0.42
C SER A 243 -8.24 9.73 -1.13
N GLN A 244 -8.63 10.77 -0.39
CA GLN A 244 -9.14 12.00 -0.99
C GLN A 244 -8.10 12.70 -1.87
N GLN A 245 -6.85 12.79 -1.40
CA GLN A 245 -5.76 13.38 -2.18
C GLN A 245 -5.46 12.57 -3.45
N GLN A 246 -5.57 11.25 -3.36
CA GLN A 246 -5.42 10.34 -4.49
C GLN A 246 -6.51 10.59 -5.54
N ALA A 247 -7.77 10.73 -5.12
CA ALA A 247 -8.88 11.07 -6.03
C ALA A 247 -8.64 12.39 -6.80
N VAL A 248 -8.22 13.46 -6.10
CA VAL A 248 -7.88 14.75 -6.73
C VAL A 248 -6.72 14.60 -7.73
N THR A 249 -5.72 13.81 -7.37
CA THR A 249 -4.57 13.56 -8.26
C THR A 249 -4.99 12.79 -9.50
N THR A 250 -5.88 11.80 -9.35
CA THR A 250 -6.46 11.03 -10.45
C THR A 250 -7.27 11.91 -11.40
N GLU A 251 -8.08 12.85 -10.89
CA GLU A 251 -8.77 13.83 -11.75
C GLU A 251 -7.80 14.67 -12.58
N GLY A 252 -6.69 15.10 -11.98
CA GLY A 252 -5.63 15.81 -12.71
C GLY A 252 -5.01 14.98 -13.83
N LEU A 253 -4.81 13.68 -13.61
CA LEU A 253 -4.27 12.76 -14.61
C LEU A 253 -5.24 12.48 -15.77
N VAL A 254 -6.55 12.51 -15.51
CA VAL A 254 -7.57 12.44 -16.58
C VAL A 254 -7.44 13.63 -17.53
N GLY A 255 -7.20 14.84 -16.99
CA GLY A 255 -6.92 16.03 -17.81
C GLY A 255 -5.68 15.85 -18.69
N VAL A 256 -4.59 15.34 -18.11
CA VAL A 256 -3.35 15.04 -18.84
C VAL A 256 -3.59 14.02 -19.96
N SER A 257 -4.33 12.94 -19.70
CA SER A 257 -4.69 11.95 -20.73
C SER A 257 -5.47 12.58 -21.89
N SER A 258 -6.41 13.49 -21.58
CA SER A 258 -7.16 14.24 -22.60
C SER A 258 -6.28 15.16 -23.45
N ASP A 259 -5.35 15.88 -22.81
CA ASP A 259 -4.39 16.75 -23.52
C ASP A 259 -3.48 15.94 -24.45
N LEU A 260 -3.01 14.76 -24.00
CA LEU A 260 -2.26 13.83 -24.83
C LEU A 260 -3.07 13.34 -26.04
N ALA A 261 -4.36 13.05 -25.85
CA ALA A 261 -5.25 12.68 -26.95
C ALA A 261 -5.42 13.82 -27.97
N SER A 262 -5.51 15.07 -27.49
CA SER A 262 -5.56 16.24 -28.39
C SER A 262 -4.27 16.44 -29.18
N ALA A 263 -3.10 16.11 -28.62
CA ALA A 263 -1.83 16.17 -29.34
C ALA A 263 -1.81 15.27 -30.59
N ALA A 264 -2.61 14.20 -30.61
CA ALA A 264 -2.70 13.33 -31.78
C ALA A 264 -3.32 14.01 -33.01
N ASN A 265 -4.31 14.88 -32.80
CA ASN A 265 -4.94 15.65 -33.87
C ASN A 265 -3.93 16.54 -34.63
N PHE A 266 -2.84 16.96 -33.96
CA PHE A 266 -1.82 17.80 -34.58
C PHE A 266 -1.02 17.06 -35.67
N ALA A 267 -0.78 15.75 -35.51
CA ALA A 267 -0.09 14.96 -36.54
C ALA A 267 -0.93 14.84 -37.82
N ASP A 268 -2.24 14.62 -37.68
CA ASP A 268 -3.15 14.52 -38.82
C ASP A 268 -3.24 15.84 -39.59
N VAL A 269 -3.29 16.97 -38.86
CA VAL A 269 -3.24 18.31 -39.47
C VAL A 269 -1.92 18.51 -40.23
N PHE A 270 -0.79 18.15 -39.64
CA PHE A 270 0.53 18.31 -40.28
C PHE A 270 0.68 17.44 -41.53
N ALA A 271 0.21 16.19 -41.49
CA ALA A 271 0.18 15.29 -42.64
C ALA A 271 -0.72 15.84 -43.76
N GLY A 272 -1.89 16.39 -43.41
CA GLY A 272 -2.80 17.04 -44.36
C GLY A 272 -2.17 18.26 -45.04
N ILE A 273 -1.50 19.14 -44.27
CA ILE A 273 -0.77 20.30 -44.82
C ILE A 273 0.33 19.85 -45.78
N THR A 274 1.11 18.84 -45.39
CA THR A 274 2.21 18.33 -46.22
C THR A 274 1.71 17.73 -47.53
N SER A 275 0.64 16.92 -47.47
CA SER A 275 -0.02 16.36 -48.66
C SER A 275 -0.52 17.48 -49.59
N ARG A 276 -1.13 18.53 -49.03
CA ARG A 276 -1.60 19.68 -49.80
C ARG A 276 -0.46 20.45 -50.45
N MET A 277 0.65 20.65 -49.74
CA MET A 277 1.85 21.31 -50.29
C MET A 277 2.39 20.53 -51.50
N ASN A 278 2.49 19.21 -51.39
CA ASN A 278 2.92 18.36 -52.51
C ASN A 278 1.99 18.46 -53.72
N GLN A 279 0.68 18.40 -53.51
CA GLN A 279 -0.30 18.54 -54.60
C GLN A 279 -0.16 19.89 -55.33
N VAL A 280 0.12 20.96 -54.60
CA VAL A 280 0.21 22.31 -55.16
C VAL A 280 1.56 22.56 -55.82
N ILE A 281 2.67 22.13 -55.22
CA ILE A 281 4.01 22.56 -55.63
C ILE A 281 4.63 21.57 -56.64
N LEU A 282 4.47 20.26 -56.43
CA LEU A 282 5.15 19.22 -57.22
C LEU A 282 4.91 19.35 -58.75
N PRO A 283 3.71 19.72 -59.26
CA PRO A 283 3.48 19.89 -60.70
C PRO A 283 4.31 21.00 -61.35
N TYR A 284 4.80 21.97 -60.58
CA TYR A 284 5.57 23.11 -61.08
C TYR A 284 7.09 22.88 -61.02
N LEU A 285 7.54 21.79 -60.37
CA LEU A 285 8.96 21.49 -60.24
C LEU A 285 9.49 20.80 -61.50
N LYS A 286 10.59 21.30 -62.04
CA LYS A 286 11.25 20.74 -63.23
C LYS A 286 12.36 19.79 -62.82
N LYS A 287 12.57 18.74 -63.64
CA LYS A 287 13.75 17.89 -63.54
C LYS A 287 14.98 18.66 -64.03
N PRO A 288 16.08 18.65 -63.28
CA PRO A 288 17.29 19.36 -63.68
C PRO A 288 17.93 18.74 -64.92
N LYS A 289 18.51 19.57 -65.79
CA LYS A 289 19.25 19.12 -66.97
C LYS A 289 20.73 18.98 -66.63
N GLU A 290 21.39 17.88 -66.95
CA GLU A 290 22.81 17.68 -66.57
C GLU A 290 23.80 18.33 -67.55
N ASP A 291 23.51 19.55 -67.99
CA ASP A 291 24.28 20.31 -68.97
C ASP A 291 25.11 21.46 -68.36
N HIS A 292 24.80 21.87 -67.13
CA HIS A 292 25.50 22.90 -66.37
C HIS A 292 25.93 22.39 -64.98
N ILE A 293 27.03 22.90 -64.41
CA ILE A 293 27.55 22.42 -63.11
C ILE A 293 26.53 22.57 -61.97
N LEU A 294 25.78 23.68 -61.97
CA LEU A 294 24.74 23.93 -60.97
C LEU A 294 23.53 23.01 -61.16
N SER A 295 23.20 22.66 -62.41
CA SER A 295 22.15 21.69 -62.71
C SER A 295 22.58 20.23 -62.42
N ILE A 296 23.87 19.91 -62.53
CA ILE A 296 24.44 18.65 -62.04
C ILE A 296 24.28 18.54 -60.52
N LEU A 297 24.60 19.61 -59.78
CA LEU A 297 24.34 19.67 -58.33
C LEU A 297 22.84 19.55 -58.00
N ALA A 298 21.96 20.11 -58.82
CA ALA A 298 20.52 19.95 -58.68
C ALA A 298 20.08 18.49 -58.89
N ALA A 299 20.63 17.79 -59.88
CA ALA A 299 20.39 16.36 -60.10
C ALA A 299 20.89 15.52 -58.91
N ARG A 300 22.05 15.88 -58.34
CA ARG A 300 22.60 15.25 -57.15
C ARG A 300 21.75 15.45 -55.88
N LEU A 301 21.19 16.64 -55.69
CA LEU A 301 20.22 16.89 -54.63
C LEU A 301 18.93 16.07 -54.86
N THR A 302 18.54 15.87 -56.12
CA THR A 302 17.39 15.01 -56.49
C THR A 302 17.67 13.53 -56.18
N ASP A 303 18.89 13.03 -56.42
CA ASP A 303 19.29 11.66 -56.03
C ASP A 303 19.08 11.44 -54.52
N HIS A 304 19.49 12.42 -53.71
CA HIS A 304 19.34 12.39 -52.26
C HIS A 304 17.87 12.54 -51.81
N THR A 305 17.09 13.36 -52.51
CA THR A 305 15.64 13.48 -52.30
C THR A 305 14.93 12.14 -52.52
N ASN A 306 15.26 11.43 -53.60
CA ASN A 306 14.72 10.11 -53.89
C ASN A 306 15.16 9.05 -52.87
N PHE A 307 16.37 9.18 -52.31
CA PHE A 307 16.82 8.30 -51.23
C PHE A 307 15.94 8.45 -49.98
N ILE A 308 15.59 9.68 -49.57
CA ILE A 308 14.69 9.91 -48.42
C ILE A 308 13.30 9.33 -48.70
N LYS A 309 12.77 9.48 -49.92
CA LYS A 309 11.50 8.83 -50.31
C LYS A 309 11.58 7.31 -50.14
N SER A 310 12.65 6.70 -50.65
CA SER A 310 12.88 5.25 -50.50
C SER A 310 13.01 4.83 -49.04
N LEU A 311 13.62 5.67 -48.19
CA LEU A 311 13.72 5.43 -46.76
C LEU A 311 12.34 5.35 -46.09
N MET A 312 11.43 6.28 -46.44
CA MET A 312 10.04 6.27 -45.95
C MET A 312 9.29 5.02 -46.40
N GLU A 313 9.41 4.61 -47.67
CA GLU A 313 8.75 3.42 -48.21
C GLU A 313 9.24 2.11 -47.58
N LYS A 314 10.49 2.11 -47.12
CA LYS A 314 11.16 1.00 -46.45
C LYS A 314 10.93 0.95 -44.95
N TYR A 315 10.44 2.03 -44.34
CA TYR A 315 10.17 2.10 -42.91
C TYR A 315 9.19 0.98 -42.48
N GLY A 316 9.49 0.31 -41.37
CA GLY A 316 8.72 -0.84 -40.87
C GLY A 316 8.92 -2.15 -41.63
N LYS A 317 9.82 -2.20 -42.62
CA LYS A 317 10.19 -3.42 -43.37
C LYS A 317 11.64 -3.80 -43.06
N GLU A 318 11.93 -5.09 -42.93
CA GLU A 318 13.30 -5.59 -42.83
C GLU A 318 14.08 -5.26 -44.11
N SER A 319 14.86 -4.18 -44.05
CA SER A 319 15.58 -3.68 -45.21
C SER A 319 16.77 -2.83 -44.79
N THR A 320 17.73 -2.69 -45.71
CA THR A 320 18.88 -1.81 -45.56
C THR A 320 18.89 -0.73 -46.62
N ALA A 321 19.59 0.36 -46.31
CA ALA A 321 19.88 1.41 -47.26
C ALA A 321 21.27 1.17 -47.88
N PRO A 322 21.46 1.44 -49.19
CA PRO A 322 22.77 1.30 -49.83
C PRO A 322 23.81 2.17 -49.13
N SER A 323 25.08 1.77 -49.21
CA SER A 323 26.19 2.56 -48.65
C SER A 323 26.29 3.94 -49.32
N HIS A 324 26.88 4.91 -48.63
CA HIS A 324 27.19 6.24 -49.17
C HIS A 324 28.12 6.19 -50.41
N LEU A 325 28.79 5.07 -50.68
CA LEU A 325 29.59 4.86 -51.89
C LEU A 325 28.77 4.21 -53.02
N GLU A 326 27.71 3.49 -52.67
CA GLU A 326 26.89 2.71 -53.59
C GLU A 326 25.67 3.50 -54.08
N CYS A 327 25.32 4.62 -53.43
CA CYS A 327 24.20 5.45 -53.87
C CYS A 327 24.55 6.29 -55.12
N ALA A 328 23.54 6.78 -55.82
CA ALA A 328 23.73 7.54 -57.07
C ALA A 328 24.60 8.79 -56.87
N PHE A 329 24.40 9.51 -55.77
CA PHE A 329 25.23 10.65 -55.39
C PHE A 329 26.68 10.24 -55.06
N GLY A 330 26.85 9.16 -54.29
CA GLY A 330 28.16 8.63 -53.88
C GLY A 330 29.05 8.23 -55.04
N ARG A 331 28.49 7.47 -55.99
CA ARG A 331 29.21 7.06 -57.22
C ARG A 331 29.67 8.27 -58.04
N TRP A 332 28.84 9.30 -58.12
CA TRP A 332 29.22 10.55 -58.77
C TRP A 332 30.31 11.30 -57.99
N TYR A 333 30.15 11.44 -56.68
CA TYR A 333 31.07 12.18 -55.81
C TYR A 333 32.48 11.61 -55.87
N GLU A 334 32.62 10.28 -55.81
CA GLU A 334 33.92 9.61 -55.88
C GLU A 334 34.53 9.69 -57.29
N LYS A 335 33.72 9.60 -58.35
CA LYS A 335 34.19 9.76 -59.74
C LYS A 335 34.78 11.15 -59.99
N GLU A 336 34.15 12.19 -59.48
CA GLU A 336 34.61 13.58 -59.67
C GLU A 336 35.51 14.08 -58.53
N TYR A 337 35.87 13.23 -57.57
CA TYR A 337 36.60 13.63 -56.37
C TYR A 337 37.94 14.30 -56.70
N GLU A 338 38.75 13.68 -57.55
CA GLU A 338 40.05 14.23 -57.94
C GLU A 338 39.95 15.61 -58.60
N ARG A 339 38.83 15.86 -59.30
CA ARG A 339 38.57 17.12 -59.98
C ARG A 339 38.22 18.24 -59.01
N TYR A 340 37.47 17.97 -57.94
CA TYR A 340 36.90 19.00 -57.05
C TYR A 340 37.43 18.98 -55.62
N LYS A 341 38.32 18.05 -55.24
CA LYS A 341 38.87 17.92 -53.87
C LYS A 341 39.55 19.17 -53.31
N HIS A 342 39.97 20.08 -54.18
CA HIS A 342 40.59 21.35 -53.79
C HIS A 342 39.58 22.39 -53.28
N ILE A 343 38.28 22.20 -53.56
CA ILE A 343 37.19 23.02 -53.03
C ILE A 343 36.84 22.51 -51.64
N LYS A 344 37.05 23.33 -50.61
CA LYS A 344 36.83 22.96 -49.21
C LYS A 344 35.39 22.50 -48.95
N GLU A 345 34.42 23.22 -49.52
CA GLU A 345 32.99 22.93 -49.41
C GLU A 345 32.64 21.58 -50.06
N TYR A 346 33.30 21.21 -51.16
CA TYR A 346 33.12 19.92 -51.81
C TYR A 346 33.66 18.79 -50.93
N ALA A 347 34.91 18.91 -50.46
CA ALA A 347 35.55 17.89 -49.62
C ALA A 347 34.79 17.64 -48.30
N ALA A 348 34.19 18.67 -47.72
CA ALA A 348 33.41 18.59 -46.48
C ALA A 348 32.13 17.72 -46.61
N ILE A 349 31.60 17.54 -47.82
CA ILE A 349 30.38 16.76 -48.06
C ILE A 349 30.59 15.27 -47.78
N ARG A 350 31.79 14.72 -48.05
CA ARG A 350 32.06 13.27 -47.96
C ARG A 350 31.67 12.68 -46.60
N GLU A 351 32.14 13.32 -45.53
CA GLU A 351 31.91 12.84 -44.16
C GLU A 351 30.45 13.06 -43.72
N LEU A 352 29.82 14.16 -44.14
CA LEU A 352 28.40 14.42 -43.86
C LEU A 352 27.49 13.40 -44.57
N HIS A 353 27.81 13.08 -45.81
CA HIS A 353 27.10 12.09 -46.60
C HIS A 353 27.22 10.68 -46.01
N LYS A 354 28.42 10.29 -45.56
CA LYS A 354 28.64 9.04 -44.83
C LYS A 354 27.76 8.95 -43.58
N LYS A 355 27.77 9.99 -42.73
CA LYS A 355 26.95 10.06 -41.51
C LYS A 355 25.45 9.99 -41.78
N PHE A 356 24.99 10.58 -42.88
CA PHE A 356 23.59 10.49 -43.30
C PHE A 356 23.17 9.04 -43.61
N HIS A 357 23.98 8.30 -44.36
CA HIS A 357 23.70 6.89 -44.67
C HIS A 357 23.80 5.97 -43.44
N GLU A 358 24.72 6.25 -42.51
CA GLU A 358 24.80 5.55 -41.23
C GLU A 358 23.51 5.79 -40.42
N ALA A 359 23.07 7.04 -40.30
CA ALA A 359 21.83 7.38 -39.61
C ALA A 359 20.60 6.73 -40.27
N ALA A 360 20.55 6.68 -41.60
CA ALA A 360 19.46 6.05 -42.35
C ALA A 360 19.37 4.53 -42.10
N ASN A 361 20.51 3.83 -42.05
CA ASN A 361 20.53 2.40 -41.74
C ASN A 361 20.13 2.12 -40.29
N VAL A 362 20.60 2.92 -39.35
CA VAL A 362 20.19 2.81 -37.94
C VAL A 362 18.68 3.05 -37.79
N PHE A 363 18.12 4.02 -38.52
CA PHE A 363 16.69 4.28 -38.53
C PHE A 363 15.87 3.09 -39.06
N LEU A 364 16.29 2.44 -40.14
CA LEU A 364 15.61 1.26 -40.69
C LEU A 364 15.71 0.02 -39.79
N GLN A 365 16.87 -0.19 -39.15
CA GLN A 365 17.09 -1.36 -38.30
C GLN A 365 16.31 -1.29 -36.99
N GLU A 366 16.33 -0.13 -36.33
CA GLU A 366 15.73 0.03 -35.01
C GLU A 366 14.27 0.50 -35.06
N ASN A 367 13.77 0.94 -36.22
CA ASN A 367 12.42 1.53 -36.39
C ASN A 367 12.07 2.57 -35.31
N SER A 368 13.05 3.39 -34.92
CA SER A 368 12.96 4.27 -33.75
C SER A 368 12.94 5.75 -34.12
N LEU A 369 12.00 6.50 -33.52
CA LEU A 369 11.90 7.95 -33.67
C LEU A 369 13.16 8.70 -33.20
N ILE A 370 13.80 8.21 -32.13
CA ILE A 370 15.03 8.81 -31.59
C ILE A 370 16.13 8.80 -32.67
N LYS A 371 16.13 7.77 -33.51
CA LYS A 371 17.09 7.61 -34.61
C LYS A 371 16.67 8.38 -35.86
N ALA A 372 15.37 8.58 -36.08
CA ALA A 372 14.87 9.47 -37.13
C ALA A 372 15.42 10.91 -36.99
N LYS A 373 15.62 11.39 -35.76
CA LYS A 373 16.29 12.68 -35.49
C LYS A 373 17.71 12.73 -36.05
N GLY A 374 18.44 11.60 -36.02
CA GLY A 374 19.76 11.49 -36.63
C GLY A 374 19.71 11.68 -38.14
N VAL A 375 18.73 11.08 -38.81
CA VAL A 375 18.50 11.26 -40.25
C VAL A 375 18.16 12.72 -40.55
N LEU A 376 17.28 13.35 -39.76
CA LEU A 376 16.88 14.74 -39.94
C LEU A 376 18.07 15.72 -39.81
N ASP A 377 18.87 15.62 -38.75
CA ASP A 377 20.01 16.53 -38.54
C ASP A 377 21.10 16.32 -39.60
N THR A 378 21.45 15.06 -39.91
CA THR A 378 22.46 14.77 -40.92
C THR A 378 22.02 15.18 -42.31
N SER A 379 20.74 15.00 -42.66
CA SER A 379 20.19 15.43 -43.94
C SER A 379 20.18 16.96 -44.08
N ARG A 380 19.78 17.69 -43.04
CA ARG A 380 19.84 19.16 -43.00
C ARG A 380 21.28 19.67 -43.19
N ARG A 381 22.24 19.09 -42.46
CA ARG A 381 23.66 19.46 -42.57
C ARG A 381 24.23 19.17 -43.96
N LEU A 382 23.77 18.09 -44.60
CA LEU A 382 24.16 17.76 -45.97
C LEU A 382 23.57 18.76 -46.98
N LEU A 383 22.30 19.18 -46.82
CA LEU A 383 21.72 20.27 -47.61
C LEU A 383 22.52 21.57 -47.42
N ASP A 384 22.83 21.97 -46.18
CA ASP A 384 23.62 23.17 -45.89
C ASP A 384 24.99 23.14 -46.60
N ALA A 385 25.63 21.98 -46.65
CA ALA A 385 26.90 21.80 -47.34
C ALA A 385 26.76 21.92 -48.88
N LEU A 386 25.70 21.36 -49.47
CA LEU A 386 25.40 21.50 -50.90
C LEU A 386 25.06 22.94 -51.27
N LEU A 387 24.34 23.68 -50.40
CA LEU A 387 24.05 25.10 -50.61
C LEU A 387 25.34 25.94 -50.56
N LYS A 388 26.23 25.70 -49.60
CA LYS A 388 27.55 26.36 -49.54
C LYS A 388 28.39 26.07 -50.78
N LEU A 389 28.40 24.81 -51.23
CA LEU A 389 29.10 24.43 -52.45
C LEU A 389 28.54 25.16 -53.68
N SER A 390 27.21 25.27 -53.79
CA SER A 390 26.57 26.00 -54.89
C SER A 390 26.96 27.49 -54.94
N ALA A 391 27.12 28.12 -53.78
CA ALA A 391 27.51 29.52 -53.66
C ALA A 391 28.97 29.81 -54.00
N VAL A 392 29.83 28.78 -53.98
CA VAL A 392 31.27 28.88 -54.33
C VAL A 392 31.51 28.57 -55.81
N ILE A 393 30.61 27.79 -56.43
CA ILE A 393 30.71 27.37 -57.84
C ILE A 393 29.96 28.32 -58.79
N CYS A 394 28.96 29.05 -58.30
CA CYS A 394 28.34 30.19 -58.98
C CYS A 394 29.16 31.47 -58.78
#